data_AF-A0A845X0H7-F1
#
_entry.id   AF-A0A845X0H7-F1
#
_cell.length_a   1.000
_cell.length_b   1.000
_cell.length_c   1.000
_cell.angle_alpha   90.00
_cell.angle_beta   90.00
_cell.angle_gamma   90.00
#
_symmetry.space_group_name_H-M   'P 1'
#
loop_
_entity.id
_entity.type
_entity.pdbx_description
1 polymer ?
#
loop_
_entity_poly.entity_id
_entity_poly.type
_entity_poly.pdbx_seq_one_letter_code
_entity_poly.pdbx_strand_id
1 'polypeptide(L)'
;MEIQEISGDDYSVSYDVDSATVIFSGELSLANPSEYQPIADLLVQAVSVSGGSSPVTLNLESLMFLNSSGISMLSKFILSLRRQPTVQLIVLGSEDVPWQTKSLKNLQKLLPSLELKMLKPEA
;
A
#
# COMPACT_ATOMS: atom_id res chain seq x y z
N MET A 1 -7.19 -4.79 19.16
CA MET A 1 -6.86 -3.60 18.35
C MET A 1 -5.43 -3.18 18.63
N GLU A 2 -4.48 -3.90 18.05
CA GLU A 2 -3.11 -3.43 17.97
C GLU A 2 -3.01 -2.64 16.66
N ILE A 3 -2.91 -1.32 16.79
CA ILE A 3 -2.78 -0.41 15.65
C ILE A 3 -1.39 0.19 15.73
N GLN A 4 -0.57 -0.09 14.73
CA GLN A 4 0.71 0.57 14.54
C GLN A 4 0.51 1.72 13.55
N GLU A 5 0.89 2.94 13.93
CA GLU A 5 0.71 4.14 13.10
C GLU A 5 2.04 4.85 12.85
N ILE A 6 2.19 5.33 11.62
CA ILE A 6 3.26 6.21 11.15
C ILE A 6 2.59 7.42 10.53
N SER A 7 2.70 8.58 11.16
CA SER A 7 2.08 9.82 10.69
C SER A 7 3.11 10.93 10.48
N GLY A 8 2.86 11.79 9.50
CA GLY A 8 3.51 13.08 9.34
C GLY A 8 2.48 14.22 9.40
N ASP A 9 2.88 15.39 8.91
CA ASP A 9 1.99 16.56 8.92
C ASP A 9 0.77 16.38 7.99
N ASP A 10 1.00 15.78 6.81
CA ASP A 10 -0.03 15.67 5.76
C ASP A 10 -0.48 14.24 5.47
N TYR A 11 0.06 13.23 6.14
CA TYR A 11 -0.23 11.82 5.86
C TYR A 11 -0.31 10.95 7.12
N SER A 12 -1.04 9.84 7.02
CA SER A 12 -0.98 8.74 7.99
C SER A 12 -0.92 7.40 7.27
N VAL A 13 -0.14 6.48 7.84
CA VAL A 13 -0.10 5.06 7.48
C VAL A 13 -0.32 4.26 8.74
N SER A 14 -1.41 3.49 8.80
CA SER A 14 -1.73 2.62 9.93
C SER A 14 -1.84 1.17 9.51
N TYR A 15 -1.48 0.25 10.39
CA TYR A 15 -1.68 -1.18 10.19
C TYR A 15 -2.68 -1.72 11.22
N ASP A 16 -3.80 -2.22 10.70
CA ASP A 16 -4.78 -3.00 11.45
C ASP A 16 -4.42 -4.48 11.34
N VAL A 17 -3.92 -5.03 12.45
CA VAL A 17 -3.52 -6.44 12.57
C VAL A 17 -4.73 -7.37 12.45
N ASP A 18 -5.88 -6.97 13.00
CA ASP A 18 -7.08 -7.81 13.07
C ASP A 18 -7.66 -8.05 11.68
N SER A 19 -7.61 -7.05 10.79
CA SER A 19 -8.05 -7.17 9.39
C SER A 19 -6.92 -7.43 8.38
N ALA A 20 -5.67 -7.48 8.82
CA ALA A 20 -4.48 -7.50 7.96
C ALA A 20 -4.47 -6.37 6.90
N THR A 21 -4.84 -5.14 7.30
CA THR A 21 -4.98 -4.00 6.38
C THR A 21 -4.01 -2.89 6.74
N VAL A 22 -3.20 -2.46 5.77
CA VAL A 22 -2.40 -1.23 5.87
C VAL A 22 -3.17 -0.10 5.17
N ILE A 23 -3.53 0.93 5.92
CA ILE A 23 -4.37 2.05 5.49
C ILE A 23 -3.49 3.28 5.30
N PHE A 24 -3.57 3.89 4.12
CA PHE A 24 -2.87 5.10 3.76
C PHE A 24 -3.87 6.24 3.55
N SER A 25 -3.55 7.41 4.08
CA SER A 25 -4.36 8.61 3.91
C SER A 25 -3.52 9.88 3.77
N GLY A 26 -4.10 10.89 3.12
CA GLY A 26 -3.51 12.23 2.98
C GLY A 26 -2.56 12.36 1.78
N GLU A 27 -1.48 13.11 1.94
CA GLU A 27 -0.48 13.41 0.91
C GLU A 27 0.91 12.92 1.35
N LEU A 28 1.35 11.79 0.79
CA LEU A 28 2.63 11.19 1.16
C LEU A 28 3.74 11.64 0.20
N SER A 29 4.42 12.73 0.57
CA SER A 29 5.50 13.32 -0.22
C SER A 29 6.77 13.57 0.60
N LEU A 30 7.42 12.50 1.06
CA LEU A 30 8.67 12.61 1.82
C LEU A 30 9.82 13.01 0.89
N ALA A 31 10.69 13.90 1.38
CA ALA A 31 11.77 14.48 0.59
C ALA A 31 12.89 13.47 0.34
N ASN A 32 13.21 12.65 1.33
CA ASN A 32 14.31 11.70 1.27
C ASN A 32 13.78 10.27 1.12
N PRO A 33 14.31 9.48 0.15
CA PRO A 33 13.91 8.08 0.00
C PRO A 33 14.06 7.22 1.27
N SER A 34 15.00 7.57 2.16
CA SER A 34 15.20 6.88 3.45
C SER A 34 14.05 7.09 4.43
N GLU A 35 13.29 8.18 4.32
CA GLU A 35 12.14 8.46 5.19
C GLU A 35 10.97 7.50 4.91
N TYR A 36 10.96 6.83 3.76
CA TYR A 36 10.01 5.78 3.45
C TYR A 36 10.33 4.43 4.11
N GLN A 37 11.51 4.27 4.72
CA GLN A 37 11.94 2.99 5.29
C GLN A 37 10.97 2.45 6.36
N PRO A 38 10.48 3.26 7.33
CA PRO A 38 9.52 2.78 8.32
C PRO A 38 8.22 2.27 7.70
N ILE A 39 7.75 2.91 6.61
CA ILE A 39 6.55 2.49 5.88
C ILE A 39 6.82 1.17 5.14
N ALA A 40 7.99 1.03 4.52
CA ALA A 40 8.38 -0.21 3.86
C ALA A 40 8.49 -1.38 4.85
N ASP A 41 9.04 -1.14 6.04
CA ASP A 41 9.15 -2.13 7.10
C ASP A 41 7.76 -2.56 7.61
N LEU A 42 6.83 -1.61 7.77
CA LEU A 42 5.43 -1.89 8.12
C LEU A 42 4.75 -2.80 7.08
N LEU A 43 4.96 -2.55 5.78
CA LEU A 43 4.43 -3.38 4.70
C LEU A 43 4.98 -4.82 4.74
N VAL A 44 6.29 -4.96 4.99
CA VAL A 44 6.93 -6.29 5.14
C VAL A 44 6.42 -7.01 6.38
N GLN A 45 6.23 -6.29 7.48
CA GLN A 45 5.66 -6.81 8.72
C GLN A 45 4.24 -7.32 8.50
N ALA A 46 3.36 -6.56 7.83
CA ALA A 46 1.98 -6.98 7.57
C ALA A 46 1.91 -8.31 6.80
N VAL A 47 2.77 -8.48 5.80
CA VAL A 47 2.90 -9.74 5.05
C VAL A 47 3.45 -10.87 5.91
N SER A 48 4.47 -10.58 6.73
CA SER A 48 5.09 -11.57 7.61
C SER A 48 4.13 -12.07 8.69
N VAL A 49 3.31 -11.17 9.27
CA VAL A 49 2.31 -11.47 10.29
C VAL A 49 1.17 -12.30 9.72
N SER A 50 0.69 -11.99 8.51
CA SER A 50 -0.32 -12.83 7.83
C SER A 50 0.19 -14.24 7.53
N GLY A 51 1.49 -14.39 7.24
CA GLY A 51 2.12 -15.68 6.94
C GLY A 51 1.54 -16.39 5.72
N GLY A 52 0.79 -15.68 4.87
CA GLY A 52 0.09 -16.23 3.70
C GLY A 52 -1.21 -16.98 4.02
N SER A 53 -1.69 -16.93 5.27
CA SER A 53 -2.95 -17.58 5.68
C SER A 53 -4.18 -16.77 5.29
N SER A 54 -4.01 -15.45 5.13
CA SER A 54 -5.06 -14.51 4.72
C SER A 54 -4.49 -13.46 3.77
N PRO A 55 -5.31 -12.87 2.87
CA PRO A 55 -4.88 -11.76 2.06
C PRO A 55 -4.47 -10.55 2.91
N VAL A 56 -3.38 -9.90 2.54
CA VAL A 56 -3.02 -8.58 3.08
C VAL A 56 -3.63 -7.51 2.18
N THR A 57 -4.26 -6.50 2.79
CA THR A 57 -4.90 -5.41 2.06
C THR A 57 -4.08 -4.12 2.20
N LEU A 58 -3.78 -3.46 1.09
CA LEU A 58 -3.31 -2.08 1.08
C LEU A 58 -4.47 -1.18 0.69
N ASN A 59 -4.98 -0.40 1.63
CA ASN A 59 -6.00 0.61 1.36
C ASN A 59 -5.33 1.94 1.04
N LEU A 60 -5.39 2.36 -0.22
CA LEU A 60 -4.85 3.62 -0.72
C LEU A 60 -5.97 4.61 -1.10
N GLU A 61 -7.24 4.30 -0.84
CA GLU A 61 -8.39 5.07 -1.31
C GLU A 61 -8.31 6.54 -0.90
N SER A 62 -7.89 6.81 0.33
CA SER A 62 -7.76 8.16 0.90
C SER A 62 -6.37 8.78 0.71
N LEU A 63 -5.46 8.14 -0.05
CA LEU A 63 -4.13 8.67 -0.36
C LEU A 63 -4.17 9.54 -1.61
N MET A 64 -4.40 10.83 -1.41
CA MET A 64 -4.63 11.82 -2.46
C MET A 64 -3.38 12.10 -3.29
N PHE A 65 -2.20 12.01 -2.68
CA PHE A 65 -0.93 12.22 -3.37
C PHE A 65 0.14 11.23 -2.92
N LEU A 66 0.96 10.79 -3.87
CA LEU A 66 2.16 10.00 -3.63
C LEU A 66 3.25 10.42 -4.62
N ASN A 67 4.40 10.85 -4.11
CA ASN A 67 5.51 11.27 -4.97
C ASN A 67 6.23 10.07 -5.61
N SER A 68 7.17 10.34 -6.52
CA SER A 68 7.90 9.31 -7.29
C SER A 68 8.73 8.36 -6.41
N SER A 69 9.28 8.85 -5.30
CA SER A 69 10.01 8.04 -4.32
C SER A 69 9.07 7.05 -3.62
N GLY A 70 7.87 7.50 -3.24
CA GLY A 70 6.82 6.66 -2.67
C GLY A 70 6.33 5.58 -3.63
N ILE A 71 6.09 5.92 -4.91
CA ILE A 71 5.75 4.94 -5.95
C ILE A 71 6.86 3.92 -6.15
N SER A 72 8.13 4.36 -6.08
CA SER A 72 9.30 3.49 -6.17
C SER A 72 9.40 2.53 -4.97
N MET A 73 9.08 3.00 -3.77
CA MET A 73 8.99 2.16 -2.56
C MET A 73 7.94 1.08 -2.73
N LEU A 74 6.71 1.43 -3.12
CA LEU A 74 5.64 0.45 -3.38
C LEU A 74 6.06 -0.55 -4.46
N SER A 75 6.64 -0.08 -5.56
CA SER A 75 7.11 -0.95 -6.65
C SER A 75 8.14 -1.99 -6.17
N LYS A 76 9.10 -1.57 -5.33
CA LYS A 76 10.10 -2.48 -4.74
C LYS A 76 9.45 -3.49 -3.80
N PHE A 77 8.52 -3.04 -2.94
CA PHE A 77 7.76 -3.94 -2.07
C PHE A 77 7.01 -5.00 -2.88
N ILE A 78 6.22 -4.58 -3.87
CA ILE A 78 5.46 -5.49 -4.76
C ILE A 78 6.37 -6.50 -5.47
N LEU A 79 7.54 -6.05 -5.99
CA LEU A 79 8.50 -6.94 -6.63
C LEU A 79 9.09 -7.98 -5.66
N SER A 80 9.26 -7.63 -4.39
CA SER A 80 9.77 -8.55 -3.37
C SER A 80 8.82 -9.73 -3.13
N LEU A 81 7.51 -9.52 -3.28
CA LEU A 81 6.47 -10.54 -3.07
C LEU A 81 6.47 -11.61 -4.17
N ARG A 82 7.08 -11.37 -5.34
CA ARG A 82 7.23 -12.40 -6.38
C ARG A 82 7.97 -13.65 -5.90
N ARG A 83 8.81 -13.51 -4.86
CA ARG A 83 9.55 -14.61 -4.24
C ARG A 83 8.75 -15.33 -3.14
N GLN A 84 7.52 -14.88 -2.88
CA GLN A 84 6.63 -15.36 -1.83
C GLN A 84 5.25 -15.69 -2.43
N PRO A 85 5.13 -16.76 -3.25
CA PRO A 85 3.91 -17.02 -4.03
C PRO A 85 2.67 -17.35 -3.19
N THR A 86 2.84 -17.63 -1.90
CA THR A 86 1.74 -17.85 -0.95
C THR A 86 1.09 -16.56 -0.46
N VAL A 87 1.74 -15.40 -0.66
CA VAL A 87 1.22 -14.11 -0.26
C VAL A 87 0.15 -13.66 -1.24
N GLN A 88 -1.05 -13.43 -0.73
CA GLN A 88 -2.14 -12.82 -1.47
C GLN A 88 -2.22 -11.34 -1.10
N LEU A 89 -2.18 -10.47 -2.10
CA LEU A 89 -2.22 -9.02 -1.90
C LEU A 89 -3.43 -8.42 -2.59
N ILE A 90 -4.21 -7.66 -1.84
CA ILE A 90 -5.31 -6.84 -2.33
C ILE A 90 -4.87 -5.39 -2.26
N VAL A 91 -5.08 -4.62 -3.33
CA VAL A 91 -4.88 -3.16 -3.32
C VAL A 91 -6.21 -2.49 -3.60
N LEU A 92 -6.66 -1.65 -2.67
CA LEU A 92 -7.82 -0.79 -2.83
C LEU A 92 -7.34 0.61 -3.23
N GLY A 93 -7.93 1.16 -4.28
CA GLY A 93 -7.69 2.53 -4.72
C GLY A 93 -8.97 3.19 -5.19
N SER A 94 -8.91 4.49 -5.46
CA SER A 94 -10.01 5.31 -5.95
C SER A 94 -9.79 5.74 -7.40
N GLU A 95 -10.85 5.69 -8.22
CA GLU A 95 -10.86 6.25 -9.57
C GLU A 95 -10.80 7.78 -9.57
N ASP A 96 -11.13 8.43 -8.44
CA ASP A 96 -11.08 9.89 -8.29
C ASP A 96 -9.67 10.43 -8.13
N VAL A 97 -8.71 9.57 -7.79
CA VAL A 97 -7.31 9.98 -7.54
C VAL A 97 -6.47 9.67 -8.78
N PRO A 98 -6.05 10.69 -9.57
CA PRO A 98 -5.49 10.46 -10.91
C PRO A 98 -4.24 9.59 -10.92
N TRP A 99 -3.34 9.76 -9.94
CA TRP A 99 -2.10 8.99 -9.88
C TRP A 99 -2.36 7.49 -9.67
N GLN A 100 -3.46 7.14 -8.97
CA GLN A 100 -3.81 5.76 -8.64
C GLN A 100 -4.24 4.97 -9.87
N THR A 101 -5.08 5.57 -10.72
CA THR A 101 -5.59 4.92 -11.94
C THR A 101 -4.48 4.43 -12.87
N LYS A 102 -3.35 5.14 -12.93
CA LYS A 102 -2.18 4.77 -13.74
C LYS A 102 -1.17 3.92 -12.95
N SER A 103 -0.79 4.37 -11.75
CA SER A 103 0.31 3.75 -11.02
C SER A 103 -0.07 2.40 -10.43
N LEU A 104 -1.28 2.25 -9.88
CA LEU A 104 -1.71 0.97 -9.30
C LEU A 104 -1.87 -0.12 -10.38
N LYS A 105 -2.35 0.25 -11.58
CA LYS A 105 -2.35 -0.66 -12.74
C LYS A 105 -0.94 -1.09 -13.13
N ASN A 106 0.07 -0.23 -12.98
CA ASN A 106 1.46 -0.62 -13.20
C ASN A 106 1.96 -1.58 -12.10
N LEU A 107 1.58 -1.37 -10.83
CA LEU A 107 1.90 -2.31 -9.75
C LEU A 107 1.29 -3.70 -10.02
N GLN A 108 0.06 -3.77 -10.51
CA GLN A 108 -0.57 -5.04 -10.91
C GLN A 108 0.19 -5.74 -12.05
N LYS A 109 0.75 -5.01 -13.01
CA LYS A 109 1.64 -5.60 -14.04
C LYS A 109 2.94 -6.14 -13.44
N LEU A 110 3.44 -5.52 -12.36
CA LEU A 110 4.62 -6.00 -11.63
C LEU A 110 4.29 -7.24 -10.79
N LEU A 111 3.08 -7.43 -10.29
CA LEU A 111 2.69 -8.65 -9.59
C LEU A 111 1.32 -9.10 -10.10
N PRO A 112 1.25 -9.96 -11.14
CA PRO A 112 -0.03 -10.32 -11.75
C PRO A 112 -1.02 -11.03 -10.80
N SER A 113 -0.54 -11.60 -9.69
CA SER A 113 -1.39 -12.19 -8.64
C SER A 113 -2.02 -11.16 -7.70
N LEU A 114 -1.65 -9.88 -7.80
CA LEU A 114 -2.23 -8.77 -7.05
C LEU A 114 -3.67 -8.51 -7.53
N GLU A 115 -4.61 -8.54 -6.60
CA GLU A 115 -6.00 -8.15 -6.84
C GLU A 115 -6.15 -6.64 -6.66
N LEU A 116 -6.38 -5.93 -7.77
CA LEU A 116 -6.58 -4.47 -7.77
C LEU A 116 -8.08 -4.15 -7.81
N LYS A 117 -8.58 -3.44 -6.79
CA LYS A 117 -9.96 -2.93 -6.72
C LYS A 117 -9.93 -1.42 -6.79
N MET A 118 -10.51 -0.87 -7.86
CA MET A 118 -10.69 0.56 -8.02
C MET A 118 -12.14 0.91 -7.67
N LEU A 119 -12.34 1.72 -6.63
CA LEU A 119 -13.64 2.21 -6.21
C LEU A 119 -14.00 3.45 -7.02
N LYS A 120 -15.26 3.52 -7.41
CA LYS A 120 -15.82 4.66 -8.14
C LYS A 120 -16.29 5.71 -7.15
N PRO A 121 -16.25 7.00 -7.51
CA PRO A 121 -17.00 8.02 -6.78
C PRO A 121 -18.47 7.59 -6.65
N GLU A 122 -19.04 7.74 -5.46
CA GLU A 122 -20.49 7.77 -5.34
C GLU A 122 -21.02 8.99 -6.10
N ALA A 123 -22.00 8.76 -6.98
CA ALA A 123 -22.57 9.76 -7.89
C ALA A 123 -23.53 10.73 -7.20
#